data_AF-A0A0T7FMS0-F1
#
_entry.id   AF-A0A0T7FMS0-F1
#
_cell.length_a   1.000
_cell.length_b   1.000
_cell.length_c   1.000
_cell.angle_alpha   90.00
_cell.angle_beta   90.00
_cell.angle_gamma   90.00
#
_symmetry.space_group_name_H-M   'P 1'
#
loop_
_entity.id
_entity.type
_entity.pdbx_description
1 polymer ?
#
loop_
_entity_poly.entity_id
_entity_poly.type
_entity_poly.pdbx_seq_one_letter_code
_entity_poly.pdbx_strand_id
1 'polypeptide(L)'
;MTAKQTRSSRNRNTPRKPSPGSLGEMLDDAGFQPLGRRIKISERDVVKESPPPEWVGPVAEFLWSALPDPATGQWDHLFISAFESACQTLVALGEAAKALGGSIKASAHPALPATLPRWDDVATIVVSLAAQVNLLEYRHFTGARARPSPTGLRPSNIRAAHGCGPAYLAPEAFGVFESLDLVLGARWTEQAETILWRDAPDEWGIDFTEDRRFTIARDIALASVPDDVAERLEASAVITEESIVEWLEVAATHAPTTKTRDDALKSLRFWSRWNLNQLFFRRWRLHDGWLSGREAERTLLIEHDSLSLNMAGEFAARHLPHAPFLFE
;
A
#
# COMPACT_ATOMS: atom_id res chain seq x y z
N MET A 1 7.44 -64.13 -12.43
CA MET A 1 8.80 -63.69 -12.79
C MET A 1 8.80 -63.37 -14.28
N THR A 2 8.47 -62.13 -14.64
CA THR A 2 9.33 -60.94 -14.92
C THR A 2 9.44 -60.71 -16.43
N ALA A 3 8.58 -59.81 -16.95
CA ALA A 3 8.67 -59.26 -18.30
C ALA A 3 9.59 -58.03 -18.29
N LYS A 4 10.55 -57.98 -19.22
CA LYS A 4 11.38 -56.79 -19.52
C LYS A 4 11.21 -56.44 -21.00
N GLN A 5 10.55 -55.32 -21.28
CA GLN A 5 10.55 -54.68 -22.59
C GLN A 5 11.60 -53.57 -22.62
N THR A 6 12.43 -53.62 -23.66
CA THR A 6 13.51 -52.66 -23.97
C THR A 6 12.99 -51.50 -24.83
N ARG A 7 13.44 -50.29 -24.48
CA ARG A 7 13.24 -49.03 -25.20
C ARG A 7 13.94 -49.02 -26.57
N SER A 8 13.35 -48.35 -27.55
CA SER A 8 14.07 -47.84 -28.73
C SER A 8 13.72 -46.37 -28.97
N SER A 9 14.75 -45.54 -28.93
CA SER A 9 14.78 -44.10 -29.20
C SER A 9 14.87 -43.87 -30.70
N ARG A 10 14.02 -43.00 -31.26
CA ARG A 10 14.19 -42.47 -32.63
C ARG A 10 14.14 -40.95 -32.64
N ASN A 11 15.32 -40.40 -32.90
CA ASN A 11 15.65 -39.00 -33.11
C ASN A 11 15.04 -38.51 -34.45
N ARG A 12 14.31 -37.38 -34.45
CA ARG A 12 13.84 -36.69 -35.66
C ARG A 12 13.98 -35.17 -35.45
N ASN A 13 15.14 -34.63 -35.80
CA ASN A 13 15.31 -33.20 -36.06
C ASN A 13 15.95 -33.04 -37.44
N THR A 14 15.12 -32.77 -38.45
CA THR A 14 15.48 -32.04 -39.67
C THR A 14 14.18 -31.67 -40.40
N PRO A 15 13.85 -30.39 -40.59
CA PRO A 15 12.66 -30.00 -41.37
C PRO A 15 12.92 -30.20 -42.86
N ARG A 16 11.97 -30.82 -43.56
CA ARG A 16 11.93 -30.90 -45.03
C ARG A 16 11.64 -29.50 -45.61
N LYS A 17 12.41 -29.06 -46.60
CA LYS A 17 12.09 -27.86 -47.39
C LYS A 17 10.81 -28.10 -48.20
N PRO A 18 9.87 -27.13 -48.24
CA PRO A 18 8.66 -27.21 -49.06
C PRO A 18 8.99 -27.11 -50.55
N SER A 19 8.17 -27.73 -51.38
CA SER A 19 8.29 -27.75 -52.85
C SER A 19 7.76 -26.46 -53.49
N PRO A 20 8.32 -26.03 -54.64
CA PRO A 20 8.01 -24.74 -55.25
C PRO A 20 6.54 -24.63 -55.69
N GLY A 21 5.89 -23.50 -55.40
CA GLY A 21 4.48 -23.21 -55.73
C GLY A 21 3.46 -23.63 -54.67
N SER A 22 3.92 -24.02 -53.48
CA SER A 22 3.07 -24.37 -52.33
C SER A 22 2.58 -23.12 -51.60
N LEU A 23 1.38 -23.18 -51.01
CA LEU A 23 0.83 -22.15 -50.12
C LEU A 23 1.81 -21.77 -48.97
N GLY A 24 2.71 -22.68 -48.60
CA GLY A 24 3.77 -22.43 -47.61
C GLY A 24 4.87 -21.47 -48.07
N GLU A 25 5.19 -21.42 -49.36
CA GLU A 25 6.19 -20.49 -49.92
C GLU A 25 5.64 -19.05 -49.91
N MET A 26 4.34 -18.88 -50.20
CA MET A 26 3.67 -17.57 -50.14
C MET A 26 3.50 -17.01 -48.72
N LEU A 27 3.46 -17.87 -47.69
CA LEU A 27 3.32 -17.47 -46.29
C LEU A 27 4.66 -17.12 -45.64
N ASP A 28 5.75 -17.75 -46.09
CA ASP A 28 7.12 -17.40 -45.67
C ASP A 28 7.54 -16.02 -46.24
N ASP A 29 7.21 -15.70 -47.50
CA ASP A 29 7.47 -14.39 -48.13
C ASP A 29 6.68 -13.23 -47.48
N ALA A 30 5.56 -13.52 -46.81
CA ALA A 30 4.77 -12.56 -46.03
C ALA A 30 5.22 -12.43 -44.56
N GLY A 31 6.30 -13.11 -44.16
CA GLY A 31 6.90 -13.00 -42.83
C GLY A 31 6.18 -13.79 -41.72
N PHE A 32 5.31 -14.75 -42.06
CA PHE A 32 4.61 -15.56 -41.07
C PHE A 32 5.43 -16.79 -40.66
N GLN A 33 5.93 -16.81 -39.41
CA GLN A 33 6.49 -18.04 -38.83
C GLN A 33 5.40 -18.90 -38.17
N PRO A 34 5.35 -20.23 -38.43
CA PRO A 34 4.35 -21.11 -37.84
C PRO A 34 4.70 -21.44 -36.39
N LEU A 35 4.14 -20.68 -35.44
CA LEU A 35 4.11 -21.05 -34.03
C LEU A 35 3.08 -22.17 -33.82
N GLY A 36 3.57 -23.31 -33.32
CA GLY A 36 2.79 -24.50 -33.12
C GLY A 36 1.56 -24.31 -32.22
N ARG A 37 0.44 -24.84 -32.71
CA ARG A 37 -0.72 -25.34 -31.94
C ARG A 37 -1.43 -24.33 -31.00
N ARG A 38 -2.34 -23.55 -31.57
CA ARG A 38 -3.80 -23.49 -31.29
C ARG A 38 -4.33 -22.11 -31.71
N ILE A 39 -5.12 -22.07 -32.78
CA ILE A 39 -5.95 -20.91 -33.12
C ILE A 39 -7.11 -20.90 -32.11
N LYS A 40 -7.12 -19.93 -31.19
CA LYS A 40 -8.33 -19.55 -30.47
C LYS A 40 -9.12 -18.62 -31.39
N ILE A 41 -10.32 -19.04 -31.75
CA ILE A 41 -11.32 -18.21 -32.40
C ILE A 41 -11.70 -17.11 -31.40
N SER A 42 -11.52 -15.85 -31.77
CA SER A 42 -11.97 -14.70 -31.00
C SER A 42 -13.50 -14.63 -31.05
N GLU A 43 -14.15 -15.26 -30.07
CA GLU A 43 -15.47 -14.80 -29.67
C GLU A 43 -15.31 -13.36 -29.16
N ARG A 44 -16.18 -12.47 -29.67
CA ARG A 44 -16.28 -11.10 -29.19
C ARG A 44 -16.37 -11.14 -27.66
N ASP A 45 -15.39 -10.54 -26.98
CA ASP A 45 -15.41 -10.33 -25.55
C ASP A 45 -16.65 -9.50 -25.21
N VAL A 46 -17.76 -10.18 -24.91
CA VAL A 46 -18.71 -9.66 -23.94
C VAL A 46 -17.88 -9.59 -22.67
N VAL A 47 -17.45 -8.37 -22.29
CA VAL A 47 -16.82 -8.10 -21.00
C VAL A 47 -17.82 -8.58 -19.96
N LYS A 48 -17.63 -9.82 -19.51
CA LYS A 48 -18.37 -10.38 -18.39
C LYS A 48 -17.75 -9.68 -17.20
N GLU A 49 -18.40 -8.64 -16.70
CA GLU A 49 -17.98 -7.96 -15.49
C GLU A 49 -17.72 -9.02 -14.42
N SER A 50 -16.45 -9.18 -14.05
CA SER A 50 -16.08 -10.04 -12.94
C SER A 50 -16.79 -9.52 -11.70
N PRO A 51 -17.36 -10.39 -10.86
CA PRO A 51 -17.95 -9.95 -9.61
C PRO A 51 -16.89 -9.17 -8.81
N PRO A 52 -17.32 -8.14 -8.05
CA PRO A 52 -16.38 -7.37 -7.26
C PRO A 52 -15.67 -8.25 -6.23
N PRO A 53 -14.46 -7.88 -5.80
CA PRO A 53 -13.75 -8.62 -4.76
C PRO A 53 -14.60 -8.78 -3.50
N GLU A 54 -14.52 -9.96 -2.88
CA GLU A 54 -15.37 -10.33 -1.74
C GLU A 54 -15.20 -9.42 -0.51
N TRP A 55 -14.05 -8.74 -0.39
CA TRP A 55 -13.76 -7.82 0.71
C TRP A 55 -14.52 -6.49 0.63
N VAL A 56 -14.99 -6.07 -0.55
CA VAL A 56 -15.52 -4.71 -0.75
C VAL A 56 -16.74 -4.43 0.13
N GLY A 57 -17.70 -5.35 0.16
CA GLY A 57 -18.92 -5.21 0.98
C GLY A 57 -18.61 -5.17 2.48
N PRO A 58 -17.93 -6.19 3.03
CA PRO A 58 -17.54 -6.21 4.44
C PRO A 58 -16.70 -5.00 4.87
N VAL A 59 -15.80 -4.50 4.01
CA VAL A 59 -15.04 -3.28 4.29
C VAL A 59 -15.95 -2.07 4.36
N ALA A 60 -16.82 -1.85 3.37
CA ALA A 60 -17.73 -0.70 3.39
C ALA A 60 -18.63 -0.70 4.64
N GLU A 61 -19.20 -1.85 4.99
CA GLU A 61 -20.03 -2.02 6.18
C GLU A 61 -19.24 -1.72 7.46
N PHE A 62 -18.04 -2.30 7.60
CA PHE A 62 -17.18 -2.06 8.74
C PHE A 62 -16.82 -0.58 8.89
N LEU A 63 -16.36 0.07 7.81
CA LEU A 63 -15.97 1.47 7.83
C LEU A 63 -17.12 2.35 8.29
N TRP A 64 -18.33 2.18 7.75
CA TRP A 64 -19.51 2.94 8.21
C TRP A 64 -19.83 2.69 9.68
N SER A 65 -19.79 1.42 10.12
CA SER A 65 -20.12 1.06 11.51
C SER A 65 -19.10 1.59 12.54
N ALA A 66 -17.84 1.75 12.13
CA ALA A 66 -16.75 2.22 12.97
C ALA A 66 -16.67 3.76 13.05
N LEU A 67 -17.40 4.49 12.19
CA LEU A 67 -17.52 5.94 12.34
C LEU A 67 -18.40 6.28 13.56
N PRO A 68 -18.07 7.30 14.37
CA PRO A 68 -18.76 7.58 15.64
C PRO A 68 -20.26 7.88 15.54
N ASP A 69 -20.78 8.34 14.40
CA ASP A 69 -22.23 8.52 14.18
C ASP A 69 -22.66 7.95 12.81
N PRO A 70 -22.96 6.65 12.73
CA PRO A 70 -23.38 6.02 11.47
C PRO A 70 -24.82 6.41 11.06
N ALA A 71 -25.63 6.95 11.97
CA ALA A 71 -27.07 7.13 11.74
C ALA A 71 -27.38 8.33 10.83
N THR A 72 -26.49 9.31 10.79
CA THR A 72 -26.68 10.53 9.98
C THR A 72 -26.32 10.34 8.51
N GLY A 73 -25.56 9.28 8.18
CA GLY A 73 -25.00 9.07 6.84
C GLY A 73 -24.14 10.25 6.36
N GLN A 74 -23.66 11.09 7.29
CA GLN A 74 -22.82 12.26 7.06
C GLN A 74 -21.78 12.30 8.17
N TRP A 75 -20.51 12.51 7.81
CA TRP A 75 -19.46 12.50 8.81
C TRP A 75 -18.34 13.48 8.49
N ASP A 76 -17.80 14.13 9.52
CA ASP A 76 -16.58 14.92 9.49
C ASP A 76 -15.49 14.14 10.23
N HIS A 77 -14.35 13.91 9.58
CA HIS A 77 -13.25 13.13 10.15
C HIS A 77 -12.54 13.82 11.33
N LEU A 78 -12.83 15.10 11.60
CA LEU A 78 -12.24 15.90 12.69
C LEU A 78 -10.70 15.93 12.64
N PHE A 79 -10.11 15.73 11.45
CA PHE A 79 -8.66 15.64 11.24
C PHE A 79 -7.95 14.52 12.04
N ILE A 80 -8.67 13.47 12.40
CA ILE A 80 -8.07 12.25 12.98
C ILE A 80 -7.68 11.33 11.82
N SER A 81 -6.39 11.00 11.69
CA SER A 81 -5.85 10.33 10.49
C SER A 81 -6.55 9.01 10.12
N ALA A 82 -6.91 8.18 11.11
CA ALA A 82 -7.63 6.93 10.85
C ALA A 82 -9.05 7.16 10.30
N PHE A 83 -9.79 8.14 10.85
CA PHE A 83 -11.12 8.49 10.34
C PHE A 83 -11.07 9.19 8.99
N GLU A 84 -10.05 10.02 8.75
CA GLU A 84 -9.84 10.65 7.46
C GLU A 84 -9.59 9.60 6.38
N SER A 85 -8.68 8.66 6.65
CA SER A 85 -8.36 7.56 5.74
C SER A 85 -9.59 6.67 5.49
N ALA A 86 -10.40 6.39 6.53
CA ALA A 86 -11.66 5.66 6.39
C ALA A 86 -12.66 6.40 5.47
N CYS A 87 -12.81 7.71 5.65
CA CYS A 87 -13.69 8.53 4.81
C CYS A 87 -13.20 8.57 3.35
N GLN A 88 -11.89 8.72 3.14
CA GLN A 88 -11.29 8.66 1.81
C GLN A 88 -11.52 7.28 1.15
N THR A 89 -11.44 6.21 1.93
CA THR A 89 -11.71 4.85 1.45
C THR A 89 -13.16 4.67 1.03
N LEU A 90 -14.12 5.12 1.83
CA LEU A 90 -15.55 5.07 1.48
C LEU A 90 -15.85 5.82 0.16
N VAL A 91 -15.21 6.97 -0.05
CA VAL A 91 -15.31 7.70 -1.32
C VAL A 91 -14.67 6.91 -2.46
N ALA A 92 -13.47 6.34 -2.23
CA ALA A 92 -12.75 5.55 -3.22
C ALA A 92 -13.43 4.21 -3.55
N LEU A 93 -14.36 3.74 -2.73
CA LEU A 93 -15.23 2.57 -3.01
C LEU A 93 -16.55 2.97 -3.67
N GLY A 94 -16.83 4.27 -3.83
CA GLY A 94 -18.09 4.78 -4.39
C GLY A 94 -19.27 4.78 -3.40
N GLU A 95 -19.01 4.44 -2.13
CA GLU A 95 -20.00 4.39 -1.05
C GLU A 95 -20.34 5.77 -0.49
N ALA A 96 -19.47 6.74 -0.69
CA ALA A 96 -19.66 8.11 -0.25
C ALA A 96 -19.23 9.14 -1.30
N ALA A 97 -19.76 10.35 -1.17
CA ALA A 97 -19.28 11.53 -1.87
C ALA A 97 -18.67 12.52 -0.88
N LYS A 98 -17.60 13.22 -1.30
CA LYS A 98 -17.04 14.34 -0.54
C LYS A 98 -18.07 15.47 -0.49
N ALA A 99 -18.32 15.97 0.71
CA ALA A 99 -19.09 17.17 0.99
C ALA A 99 -18.15 18.34 1.31
N LEU A 100 -18.72 19.54 1.49
CA LEU A 100 -17.95 20.73 1.84
C LEU A 100 -17.28 20.56 3.21
N GLY A 101 -16.06 21.09 3.35
CA GLY A 101 -15.35 21.13 4.63
C GLY A 101 -14.69 19.82 5.08
N GLY A 102 -14.44 18.87 4.18
CA GLY A 102 -13.77 17.59 4.51
C GLY A 102 -14.73 16.49 4.93
N SER A 103 -16.02 16.81 5.13
CA SER A 103 -17.04 15.83 5.42
C SER A 103 -17.33 14.89 4.24
N ILE A 104 -17.87 13.70 4.54
CA ILE A 104 -18.43 12.78 3.55
C ILE A 104 -19.92 12.60 3.77
N LYS A 105 -20.62 12.20 2.71
CA LYS A 105 -22.03 11.81 2.76
C LYS A 105 -22.23 10.51 2.02
N ALA A 106 -23.02 9.61 2.59
CA ALA A 106 -23.40 8.36 1.97
C ALA A 106 -24.01 8.60 0.57
N SER A 107 -23.53 7.84 -0.41
CA SER A 107 -24.03 7.89 -1.78
C SER A 107 -25.47 7.41 -1.82
N ALA A 108 -26.35 8.16 -2.49
CA ALA A 108 -27.74 7.71 -2.71
C ALA A 108 -27.81 6.49 -3.63
N HIS A 109 -26.82 6.33 -4.51
CA HIS A 109 -26.65 5.21 -5.42
C HIS A 109 -25.19 4.75 -5.35
N PRO A 110 -24.81 3.96 -4.32
CA PRO A 110 -23.48 3.38 -4.26
C PRO A 110 -23.19 2.59 -5.53
N ALA A 111 -22.07 2.89 -6.17
CA ALA A 111 -21.66 2.26 -7.41
C ALA A 111 -20.15 2.08 -7.38
N LEU A 112 -19.70 0.85 -7.60
CA LEU A 112 -18.29 0.54 -7.57
C LEU A 112 -17.55 1.27 -8.70
N PRO A 113 -16.44 1.95 -8.39
CA PRO A 113 -15.68 2.64 -9.41
C PRO A 113 -15.00 1.63 -10.34
N ALA A 114 -14.74 2.07 -11.57
CA ALA A 114 -14.05 1.26 -12.57
C ALA A 114 -12.64 0.82 -12.12
N THR A 115 -12.03 1.58 -11.22
CA THR A 115 -10.73 1.25 -10.63
C THR A 115 -10.86 1.29 -9.12
N LEU A 116 -10.68 0.13 -8.48
CA LEU A 116 -10.70 0.01 -7.04
C LEU A 116 -9.37 0.47 -6.42
N PRO A 117 -9.42 0.98 -5.16
CA PRO A 117 -8.22 1.25 -4.40
C PRO A 117 -7.40 -0.03 -4.21
N ARG A 118 -6.12 0.14 -3.91
CA ARG A 118 -5.25 -1.01 -3.65
C ARG A 118 -5.68 -1.74 -2.37
N TRP A 119 -5.66 -3.07 -2.43
CA TRP A 119 -6.07 -3.91 -1.31
C TRP A 119 -5.19 -3.71 -0.07
N ASP A 120 -3.87 -3.55 -0.26
CA ASP A 120 -2.92 -3.36 0.85
C ASP A 120 -3.18 -2.05 1.60
N ASP A 121 -3.53 -0.97 0.90
CA ASP A 121 -3.91 0.29 1.55
C ASP A 121 -5.24 0.15 2.31
N VAL A 122 -6.24 -0.49 1.70
CA VAL A 122 -7.54 -0.75 2.36
C VAL A 122 -7.35 -1.58 3.63
N ALA A 123 -6.54 -2.63 3.56
CA ALA A 123 -6.26 -3.50 4.69
C ALA A 123 -5.58 -2.74 5.84
N THR A 124 -4.57 -1.91 5.54
CA THR A 124 -3.92 -1.07 6.56
C THR A 124 -4.91 -0.09 7.19
N ILE A 125 -5.79 0.54 6.42
CA ILE A 125 -6.79 1.48 6.96
C ILE A 125 -7.78 0.75 7.86
N VAL A 126 -8.23 -0.45 7.50
CA VAL A 126 -9.10 -1.28 8.36
C VAL A 126 -8.40 -1.62 9.68
N VAL A 127 -7.13 -2.01 9.63
CA VAL A 127 -6.33 -2.29 10.83
C VAL A 127 -6.22 -1.06 11.73
N SER A 128 -5.79 0.07 11.18
CA SER A 128 -5.60 1.31 11.96
C SER A 128 -6.91 1.86 12.50
N LEU A 129 -8.02 1.79 11.74
CA LEU A 129 -9.33 2.18 12.23
C LEU A 129 -9.82 1.25 13.35
N ALA A 130 -9.66 -0.07 13.19
CA ALA A 130 -10.03 -1.03 14.23
C ALA A 130 -9.25 -0.77 15.54
N ALA A 131 -7.96 -0.44 15.44
CA ALA A 131 -7.16 -0.05 16.61
C ALA A 131 -7.68 1.26 17.22
N GLN A 132 -7.94 2.29 16.41
CA GLN A 132 -8.44 3.60 16.85
C GLN A 132 -9.75 3.52 17.64
N VAL A 133 -10.64 2.60 17.27
CA VAL A 133 -11.95 2.41 17.91
C VAL A 133 -11.98 1.24 18.90
N ASN A 134 -10.80 0.74 19.31
CA ASN A 134 -10.62 -0.36 20.28
C ASN A 134 -11.32 -1.67 19.89
N LEU A 135 -11.47 -1.96 18.59
CA LEU A 135 -11.91 -3.27 18.10
C LEU A 135 -10.71 -4.21 17.86
N LEU A 136 -9.53 -3.65 17.61
CA LEU A 136 -8.26 -4.37 17.59
C LEU A 136 -7.40 -3.87 18.74
N GLU A 137 -6.82 -4.79 19.51
CA GLU A 137 -5.85 -4.44 20.54
C GLU A 137 -4.68 -5.42 20.53
N TYR A 138 -3.47 -4.89 20.39
CA TYR A 138 -2.26 -5.70 20.35
C TYR A 138 -1.87 -6.21 21.74
N ARG A 139 -1.17 -7.35 21.76
CA ARG A 139 -0.70 -7.98 23.00
C ARG A 139 0.79 -8.22 22.95
N HIS A 140 1.43 -7.98 24.07
CA HIS A 140 2.82 -8.37 24.28
C HIS A 140 2.98 -9.88 24.18
N PHE A 141 4.14 -10.31 23.68
CA PHE A 141 4.54 -11.71 23.67
C PHE A 141 6.04 -11.84 23.95
N THR A 142 6.45 -13.07 24.29
CA THR A 142 7.85 -13.41 24.53
C THR A 142 8.67 -13.17 23.26
N GLY A 143 9.57 -12.18 23.29
CA GLY A 143 10.38 -11.76 22.15
C GLY A 143 10.22 -10.28 21.79
N ALA A 144 9.14 -9.63 22.23
CA ALA A 144 8.95 -8.18 22.10
C ALA A 144 9.94 -7.41 23.01
N ARG A 145 10.42 -6.22 22.56
CA ARG A 145 11.26 -5.33 23.37
C ARG A 145 10.57 -5.04 24.72
N ALA A 146 11.32 -5.12 25.82
CA ALA A 146 10.79 -5.15 27.18
C ALA A 146 9.92 -3.91 27.50
N ARG A 147 8.61 -4.11 27.67
CA ARG A 147 7.68 -3.11 28.23
C ARG A 147 6.78 -3.75 29.29
N PRO A 148 6.33 -2.98 30.30
CA PRO A 148 5.42 -3.48 31.32
C PRO A 148 4.08 -3.89 30.71
N SER A 149 3.60 -5.09 31.05
CA SER A 149 2.27 -5.59 30.66
C SER A 149 1.18 -4.65 31.20
N PRO A 150 0.31 -4.07 30.36
CA PRO A 150 -0.80 -3.27 30.85
C PRO A 150 -1.83 -4.16 31.55
N THR A 151 -2.12 -3.89 32.81
CA THR A 151 -3.23 -4.49 33.54
C THR A 151 -4.56 -4.05 32.92
N GLY A 152 -5.50 -4.98 32.69
CA GLY A 152 -6.86 -4.66 32.22
C GLY A 152 -7.13 -4.93 30.73
N LEU A 153 -6.16 -5.45 29.98
CA LEU A 153 -6.35 -5.81 28.57
C LEU A 153 -7.19 -7.09 28.41
N ARG A 154 -8.06 -7.11 27.40
CA ARG A 154 -8.84 -8.30 27.02
C ARG A 154 -7.92 -9.47 26.63
N PRO A 155 -8.22 -10.74 26.96
CA PRO A 155 -7.37 -11.85 26.53
C PRO A 155 -7.22 -11.91 25.00
N SER A 156 -6.04 -12.24 24.49
CA SER A 156 -5.84 -12.43 23.05
C SER A 156 -6.74 -13.54 22.52
N ASN A 157 -7.46 -13.27 21.44
CA ASN A 157 -8.19 -14.29 20.68
C ASN A 157 -7.61 -14.49 19.27
N ILE A 158 -6.65 -13.68 18.83
CA ILE A 158 -5.82 -13.91 17.65
C ILE A 158 -4.44 -14.38 18.10
N ARG A 159 -4.03 -15.56 17.61
CA ARG A 159 -2.71 -16.14 17.94
C ARG A 159 -1.63 -15.55 17.03
N ALA A 160 -0.45 -15.38 17.61
CA ALA A 160 0.77 -15.04 16.88
C ALA A 160 1.06 -16.05 15.76
N ALA A 161 1.49 -15.55 14.60
CA ALA A 161 1.86 -16.31 13.41
C ALA A 161 2.59 -15.39 12.42
N HIS A 162 3.44 -15.95 11.54
CA HIS A 162 4.11 -15.22 10.45
C HIS A 162 4.82 -13.93 10.91
N GLY A 163 5.56 -13.98 12.02
CA GLY A 163 6.24 -12.79 12.56
C GLY A 163 5.33 -11.82 13.32
N CYS A 164 4.01 -11.91 13.19
CA CYS A 164 3.05 -11.10 13.94
C CYS A 164 2.84 -11.62 15.37
N GLY A 165 2.73 -10.70 16.32
CA GLY A 165 2.41 -11.01 17.71
C GLY A 165 0.92 -11.35 17.93
N PRO A 166 0.52 -11.74 19.14
CA PRO A 166 -0.88 -11.98 19.46
C PRO A 166 -1.66 -10.67 19.58
N ALA A 167 -2.98 -10.76 19.39
CA ALA A 167 -3.90 -9.64 19.55
C ALA A 167 -5.27 -10.09 20.06
N TYR A 168 -6.05 -9.12 20.51
CA TYR A 168 -7.49 -9.25 20.64
C TYR A 168 -8.15 -8.57 19.43
N LEU A 169 -9.13 -9.24 18.83
CA LEU A 169 -10.02 -8.69 17.82
C LEU A 169 -11.47 -8.84 18.31
N ALA A 170 -12.26 -7.78 18.27
CA ALA A 170 -13.66 -7.81 18.65
C ALA A 170 -14.48 -8.67 17.66
N PRO A 171 -15.50 -9.42 18.12
CA PRO A 171 -16.34 -10.27 17.28
C PRO A 171 -16.86 -9.59 16.00
N GLU A 172 -17.23 -8.32 16.12
CA GLU A 172 -17.81 -7.49 15.05
C GLU A 172 -16.80 -7.20 13.93
N ALA A 173 -15.50 -7.23 14.22
CA ALA A 173 -14.44 -6.96 13.24
C ALA A 173 -13.90 -8.24 12.55
N PHE A 174 -14.27 -9.45 13.01
CA PHE A 174 -13.75 -10.68 12.39
C PHE A 174 -14.12 -10.79 10.92
N GLY A 175 -15.37 -10.48 10.56
CA GLY A 175 -15.84 -10.64 9.17
C GLY A 175 -15.02 -9.83 8.17
N VAL A 176 -14.68 -8.58 8.50
CA VAL A 176 -13.86 -7.74 7.61
C VAL A 176 -12.41 -8.23 7.56
N PHE A 177 -11.81 -8.63 8.68
CA PHE A 177 -10.45 -9.16 8.72
C PHE A 177 -10.30 -10.49 7.98
N GLU A 178 -11.29 -11.38 8.05
CA GLU A 178 -11.34 -12.61 7.26
C GLU A 178 -11.54 -12.32 5.77
N SER A 179 -12.43 -11.37 5.42
CA SER A 179 -12.67 -10.99 4.02
C SER A 179 -11.42 -10.42 3.33
N LEU A 180 -10.56 -9.75 4.10
CA LEU A 180 -9.29 -9.21 3.65
C LEU A 180 -8.15 -10.25 3.73
N ASP A 181 -8.41 -11.49 4.11
CA ASP A 181 -7.39 -12.53 4.34
C ASP A 181 -6.30 -12.10 5.32
N LEU A 182 -6.64 -11.30 6.34
CA LEU A 182 -5.72 -10.92 7.43
C LEU A 182 -5.73 -11.94 8.56
N VAL A 183 -6.88 -12.59 8.77
CA VAL A 183 -7.06 -13.61 9.81
C VAL A 183 -7.65 -14.88 9.21
N LEU A 184 -7.09 -16.03 9.60
CA LEU A 184 -7.65 -17.33 9.29
C LEU A 184 -7.59 -18.24 10.53
N GLY A 185 -8.75 -18.74 10.96
CA GLY A 185 -8.81 -19.67 12.10
C GLY A 185 -8.24 -19.08 13.38
N ALA A 186 -8.53 -17.80 13.66
CA ALA A 186 -8.05 -17.06 14.82
C ALA A 186 -6.52 -16.93 14.89
N ARG A 187 -5.87 -16.80 13.73
CA ARG A 187 -4.42 -16.53 13.58
C ARG A 187 -4.21 -15.50 12.49
N TRP A 188 -3.15 -14.71 12.61
CA TRP A 188 -2.66 -13.88 11.50
C TRP A 188 -2.27 -14.75 10.32
N THR A 189 -2.57 -14.29 9.11
CA THR A 189 -2.10 -14.90 7.86
C THR A 189 -0.70 -14.40 7.51
N GLU A 190 -0.08 -14.98 6.48
CA GLU A 190 1.18 -14.47 5.92
C GLU A 190 1.00 -13.07 5.31
N GLN A 191 -0.15 -12.80 4.69
CA GLN A 191 -0.44 -11.51 4.07
C GLN A 191 -0.53 -10.38 5.11
N ALA A 192 -1.06 -10.70 6.29
CA ALA A 192 -1.20 -9.75 7.39
C ALA A 192 0.15 -9.18 7.87
N GLU A 193 1.25 -9.93 7.73
CA GLU A 193 2.57 -9.51 8.24
C GLU A 193 2.99 -8.16 7.71
N THR A 194 2.95 -7.99 6.39
CA THR A 194 3.39 -6.74 5.74
C THR A 194 2.40 -5.60 5.94
N ILE A 195 1.11 -5.90 6.12
CA ILE A 195 0.10 -4.91 6.51
C ILE A 195 0.38 -4.39 7.93
N LEU A 196 0.73 -5.30 8.85
CA LEU A 196 1.05 -4.97 10.24
C LEU A 196 2.42 -4.31 10.41
N TRP A 197 3.32 -4.39 9.42
CA TRP A 197 4.51 -3.53 9.36
C TRP A 197 4.16 -2.06 9.09
N ARG A 198 3.05 -1.80 8.39
CA ARG A 198 2.59 -0.43 8.10
C ARG A 198 1.95 0.23 9.32
N ASP A 199 1.30 -0.58 10.17
CA ASP A 199 0.79 -0.14 11.47
C ASP A 199 1.90 -0.09 12.54
N ALA A 200 2.80 -1.07 12.54
CA ALA A 200 3.97 -1.20 13.42
C ALA A 200 3.63 -1.11 14.92
N PRO A 201 2.86 -2.06 15.47
CA PRO A 201 2.41 -1.99 16.85
C PRO A 201 3.55 -2.07 17.86
N ASP A 202 3.63 -1.06 18.71
CA ASP A 202 4.61 -0.89 19.78
C ASP A 202 4.65 -2.11 20.73
N GLU A 203 3.51 -2.76 20.95
CA GLU A 203 3.37 -3.92 21.84
C GLU A 203 4.20 -5.13 21.39
N TRP A 204 4.43 -5.24 20.09
CA TRP A 204 5.18 -6.35 19.51
C TRP A 204 6.68 -6.07 19.43
N GLY A 205 7.09 -4.80 19.41
CA GLY A 205 8.50 -4.40 19.38
C GLY A 205 9.28 -5.03 18.23
N ILE A 206 8.61 -5.27 17.10
CA ILE A 206 9.20 -5.86 15.90
C ILE A 206 9.95 -4.78 15.13
N ASP A 207 11.20 -5.06 14.80
CA ASP A 207 12.00 -4.20 13.93
C ASP A 207 12.07 -4.79 12.53
N PHE A 208 11.17 -4.37 11.66
CA PHE A 208 11.14 -4.85 10.27
C PHE A 208 12.25 -4.23 9.40
N THR A 209 12.95 -3.19 9.87
CA THR A 209 13.97 -2.50 9.07
C THR A 209 15.21 -3.36 8.85
N GLU A 210 15.45 -4.33 9.74
CA GLU A 210 16.51 -5.34 9.62
C GLU A 210 16.07 -6.55 8.77
N ASP A 211 14.79 -6.68 8.40
CA ASP A 211 14.29 -7.80 7.60
C ASP A 211 14.89 -7.76 6.18
N ARG A 212 15.22 -8.94 5.67
CA ARG A 212 15.79 -9.11 4.32
C ARG A 212 14.87 -8.53 3.23
N ARG A 213 13.54 -8.63 3.39
CA ARG A 213 12.57 -8.09 2.44
C ARG A 213 12.62 -6.57 2.39
N PHE A 214 12.70 -5.91 3.55
CA PHE A 214 12.82 -4.46 3.63
C PHE A 214 14.13 -3.96 3.02
N THR A 215 15.25 -4.58 3.39
CA THR A 215 16.58 -4.20 2.87
C THR A 215 16.69 -4.39 1.37
N ILE A 216 16.17 -5.49 0.81
CA ILE A 216 16.08 -5.70 -0.64
C ILE A 216 15.21 -4.63 -1.30
N ALA A 217 14.04 -4.33 -0.74
CA ALA A 217 13.13 -3.35 -1.31
C ALA A 217 13.74 -1.93 -1.33
N ARG A 218 14.50 -1.55 -0.30
CA ARG A 218 15.27 -0.31 -0.26
C ARG A 218 16.33 -0.27 -1.37
N ASP A 219 17.10 -1.34 -1.51
CA ASP A 219 18.17 -1.39 -2.50
C ASP A 219 17.60 -1.34 -3.94
N ILE A 220 16.44 -1.98 -4.17
CA ILE A 220 15.67 -1.84 -5.42
C ILE A 220 15.20 -0.39 -5.61
N ALA A 221 14.61 0.22 -4.58
CA ALA A 221 14.11 1.60 -4.66
C ALA A 221 15.23 2.58 -5.04
N LEU A 222 16.43 2.42 -4.48
CA LEU A 222 17.61 3.22 -4.82
C LEU A 222 18.08 3.01 -6.26
N ALA A 223 18.01 1.78 -6.77
CA ALA A 223 18.47 1.44 -8.12
C ALA A 223 17.47 1.78 -9.23
N SER A 224 16.20 2.07 -8.89
CA SER A 224 15.09 2.17 -9.86
C SER A 224 14.27 3.44 -9.72
N VAL A 225 14.85 4.51 -9.16
CA VAL A 225 14.17 5.81 -8.99
C VAL A 225 13.72 6.36 -10.36
N PRO A 226 12.40 6.57 -10.58
CA PRO A 226 11.92 7.20 -11.80
C PRO A 226 12.35 8.67 -11.90
N ASP A 227 12.54 9.19 -13.12
CA ASP A 227 12.99 10.58 -13.34
C ASP A 227 12.07 11.63 -12.67
N ASP A 228 10.74 11.44 -12.74
CA ASP A 228 9.76 12.33 -12.10
C ASP A 228 9.86 12.31 -10.57
N VAL A 229 10.26 11.17 -10.00
CA VAL A 229 10.46 11.00 -8.56
C VAL A 229 11.80 11.62 -8.16
N ALA A 230 12.86 11.40 -8.94
CA ALA A 230 14.19 11.96 -8.71
C ALA A 230 14.16 13.50 -8.69
N GLU A 231 13.46 14.13 -9.64
CA GLU A 231 13.30 15.59 -9.67
C GLU A 231 12.62 16.13 -8.40
N ARG A 232 11.57 15.45 -7.93
CA ARG A 232 10.84 15.83 -6.70
C ARG A 232 11.66 15.61 -5.43
N LEU A 233 12.51 14.58 -5.41
CA LEU A 233 13.42 14.29 -4.32
C LEU A 233 14.46 15.40 -4.18
N GLU A 234 15.12 15.77 -5.27
CA GLU A 234 16.11 16.86 -5.30
C GLU A 234 15.48 18.21 -4.89
N ALA A 235 14.27 18.51 -5.39
CA ALA A 235 13.54 19.71 -4.99
C ALA A 235 13.24 19.75 -3.47
N SER A 236 13.06 18.58 -2.83
CA SER A 236 12.84 18.49 -1.38
C SER A 236 14.14 18.53 -0.57
N ALA A 237 15.29 18.31 -1.20
CA ALA A 237 16.60 18.30 -0.54
C ALA A 237 17.24 19.68 -0.43
N VAL A 238 16.76 20.65 -1.22
CA VAL A 238 17.36 21.98 -1.32
C VAL A 238 16.54 23.02 -0.56
N ILE A 239 17.16 23.64 0.45
CA ILE A 239 16.64 24.84 1.11
C ILE A 239 17.55 26.02 0.73
N THR A 240 17.00 26.98 0.00
CA THR A 240 17.74 28.15 -0.49
C THR A 240 17.60 29.35 0.45
N GLU A 241 18.47 30.35 0.30
CA GLU A 241 18.34 31.61 1.05
C GLU A 241 17.05 32.34 0.64
N GLU A 242 16.71 32.28 -0.63
CA GLU A 242 15.49 32.84 -1.21
C GLU A 242 14.26 32.25 -0.52
N SER A 243 14.20 30.93 -0.35
CA SER A 243 13.09 30.27 0.37
C SER A 243 12.97 30.70 1.84
N ILE A 244 14.09 31.02 2.49
CA ILE A 244 14.09 31.52 3.88
C ILE A 244 13.54 32.95 3.93
N VAL A 245 13.97 33.82 3.02
CA VAL A 245 13.47 35.19 2.91
C VAL A 245 11.98 35.20 2.62
N GLU A 246 11.52 34.44 1.62
CA GLU A 246 10.12 34.30 1.26
C GLU A 246 9.27 33.84 2.46
N TRP A 247 9.73 32.82 3.19
CA TRP A 247 9.03 32.34 4.37
C TRP A 247 8.94 33.42 5.47
N LEU A 248 10.00 34.18 5.68
CA LEU A 248 10.03 35.27 6.68
C LEU A 248 9.12 36.43 6.30
N GLU A 249 9.02 36.78 5.01
CA GLU A 249 8.09 37.80 4.51
C GLU A 249 6.62 37.41 4.73
N VAL A 250 6.28 36.16 4.45
CA VAL A 250 4.94 35.61 4.74
C VAL A 250 4.67 35.62 6.25
N ALA A 251 5.64 35.18 7.05
CA ALA A 251 5.53 35.15 8.50
C ALA A 251 5.38 36.56 9.10
N ALA A 252 6.05 37.57 8.56
CA ALA A 252 5.91 38.95 9.02
C ALA A 252 4.48 39.49 8.87
N THR A 253 3.71 38.95 7.92
CA THR A 253 2.33 39.35 7.65
C THR A 253 1.32 38.63 8.56
N HIS A 254 1.59 37.36 8.89
CA HIS A 254 0.58 36.48 9.49
C HIS A 254 0.92 35.95 10.89
N ALA A 255 2.20 35.99 11.30
CA ALA A 255 2.61 35.44 12.57
C ALA A 255 2.36 36.44 13.71
N PRO A 256 1.91 35.96 14.88
CA PRO A 256 1.68 36.83 16.04
C PRO A 256 2.98 37.33 16.69
N THR A 257 4.12 36.72 16.35
CA THR A 257 5.44 37.08 16.86
C THR A 257 6.43 37.19 15.71
N THR A 258 7.42 38.06 15.87
CA THR A 258 8.55 38.16 14.96
C THR A 258 9.23 36.81 14.84
N LYS A 259 9.34 36.31 13.61
CA LYS A 259 10.02 35.05 13.31
C LYS A 259 11.47 35.29 12.96
N THR A 260 12.29 34.31 13.28
CA THR A 260 13.72 34.31 13.04
C THR A 260 14.07 33.40 11.87
N ARG A 261 15.29 33.57 11.35
CA ARG A 261 15.88 32.65 10.37
C ARG A 261 15.83 31.19 10.84
N ASP A 262 16.05 30.95 12.13
CA ASP A 262 16.00 29.60 12.71
C ASP A 262 14.58 29.01 12.68
N ASP A 263 13.55 29.82 12.94
CA ASP A 263 12.15 29.40 12.81
C ASP A 263 11.80 29.03 11.36
N ALA A 264 12.31 29.82 10.40
CA ALA A 264 12.16 29.56 8.98
C ALA A 264 12.82 28.23 8.59
N LEU A 265 14.07 28.00 9.01
CA LEU A 265 14.79 26.76 8.75
C LEU A 265 14.09 25.54 9.35
N LYS A 266 13.60 25.63 10.59
CA LYS A 266 12.81 24.56 11.22
C LYS A 266 11.56 24.24 10.41
N SER A 267 10.83 25.26 9.99
CA SER A 267 9.60 25.10 9.22
C SER A 267 9.87 24.53 7.83
N LEU A 268 10.87 25.04 7.12
CA LEU A 268 11.24 24.57 5.77
C LEU A 268 11.75 23.13 5.81
N ARG A 269 12.55 22.76 6.81
CA ARG A 269 12.98 21.36 7.01
C ARG A 269 11.80 20.43 7.31
N PHE A 270 10.88 20.87 8.15
CA PHE A 270 9.64 20.12 8.42
C PHE A 270 8.87 19.87 7.13
N TRP A 271 8.61 20.91 6.33
CA TRP A 271 7.88 20.78 5.06
C TRP A 271 8.63 19.94 4.02
N SER A 272 9.95 20.04 3.97
CA SER A 272 10.79 19.22 3.09
C SER A 272 10.69 17.73 3.44
N ARG A 273 10.80 17.39 4.73
CA ARG A 273 10.62 16.01 5.21
C ARG A 273 9.19 15.52 5.01
N TRP A 274 8.20 16.38 5.23
CA TRP A 274 6.80 16.06 4.96
C TRP A 274 6.58 15.73 3.47
N ASN A 275 7.13 16.53 2.55
CA ASN A 275 7.02 16.30 1.11
C ASN A 275 7.68 14.99 0.68
N LEU A 276 8.85 14.67 1.25
CA LEU A 276 9.50 13.38 1.06
C LEU A 276 8.59 12.23 1.51
N ASN A 277 8.06 12.29 2.74
CA ASN A 277 7.18 11.25 3.26
C ASN A 277 5.93 11.07 2.38
N GLN A 278 5.30 12.17 1.97
CA GLN A 278 4.16 12.16 1.06
C GLN A 278 4.45 11.50 -0.29
N LEU A 279 5.69 11.65 -0.79
CA LEU A 279 6.13 10.97 -2.00
C LEU A 279 6.13 9.44 -1.78
N PHE A 280 6.69 8.95 -0.68
CA PHE A 280 6.70 7.53 -0.35
C PHE A 280 5.30 6.97 -0.10
N PHE A 281 4.46 7.68 0.65
CA PHE A 281 3.06 7.26 0.91
C PHE A 281 2.27 7.01 -0.38
N ARG A 282 2.55 7.78 -1.45
CA ARG A 282 1.81 7.70 -2.73
C ARG A 282 2.49 6.90 -3.82
N ARG A 283 3.83 6.83 -3.82
CA ARG A 283 4.61 6.35 -4.97
C ARG A 283 5.40 5.09 -4.67
N TRP A 284 5.41 4.57 -3.45
CA TRP A 284 6.23 3.41 -3.12
C TRP A 284 5.46 2.35 -2.32
N ARG A 285 5.65 1.07 -2.66
CA ARG A 285 5.14 -0.08 -1.89
C ARG A 285 6.22 -1.14 -1.76
N LEU A 286 6.20 -1.89 -0.64
CA LEU A 286 7.22 -2.89 -0.34
C LEU A 286 7.40 -3.94 -1.44
N HIS A 287 6.30 -4.44 -2.00
CA HIS A 287 6.33 -5.51 -3.00
C HIS A 287 6.50 -4.99 -4.44
N ASP A 288 6.03 -3.78 -4.73
CA ASP A 288 5.99 -3.24 -6.09
C ASP A 288 7.12 -2.25 -6.38
N GLY A 289 7.78 -1.71 -5.35
CA GLY A 289 8.73 -0.61 -5.49
C GLY A 289 8.03 0.70 -5.87
N TRP A 290 8.63 1.44 -6.81
CA TRP A 290 8.06 2.69 -7.31
C TRP A 290 6.86 2.42 -8.22
N LEU A 291 5.68 2.90 -7.80
CA LEU A 291 4.45 2.81 -8.55
C LEU A 291 4.48 3.72 -9.78
N SER A 292 3.89 3.32 -10.90
CA SER A 292 3.61 4.21 -12.03
C SER A 292 2.53 5.24 -11.68
N GLY A 293 2.40 6.32 -12.48
CA GLY A 293 1.40 7.37 -12.24
C GLY A 293 -0.02 6.80 -12.08
N ARG A 294 -0.37 5.86 -12.95
CA ARG A 294 -1.66 5.16 -12.95
C ARG A 294 -1.85 4.25 -11.73
N GLU A 295 -0.79 3.60 -11.25
CA GLU A 295 -0.87 2.78 -10.03
C GLU A 295 -1.01 3.65 -8.79
N ALA A 296 -0.37 4.82 -8.76
CA ALA A 296 -0.49 5.79 -7.68
C ALA A 296 -1.91 6.36 -7.56
N GLU A 297 -2.69 6.44 -8.65
CA GLU A 297 -4.11 6.85 -8.60
C GLU A 297 -4.97 5.90 -7.76
N ARG A 298 -4.52 4.64 -7.57
CA ARG A 298 -5.21 3.63 -6.76
C ARG A 298 -4.82 3.69 -5.29
N THR A 299 -3.82 4.48 -4.94
CA THR A 299 -3.32 4.54 -3.56
C THR A 299 -4.26 5.36 -2.68
N LEU A 300 -4.40 4.93 -1.44
CA LEU A 300 -5.04 5.72 -0.40
C LEU A 300 -3.95 6.36 0.45
N LEU A 301 -4.16 7.61 0.86
CA LEU A 301 -3.21 8.30 1.71
C LEU A 301 -3.36 7.78 3.14
N ILE A 302 -2.33 7.09 3.62
CA ILE A 302 -2.22 6.64 5.00
C ILE A 302 -1.15 7.48 5.66
N GLU A 303 -1.58 8.53 6.35
CA GLU A 303 -0.65 9.37 7.08
C GLU A 303 0.01 8.56 8.20
N HIS A 304 1.31 8.72 8.37
CA HIS A 304 2.11 7.99 9.36
C HIS A 304 2.23 6.48 9.10
N ASP A 305 2.11 6.03 7.84
CA ASP A 305 2.48 4.67 7.43
C ASP A 305 3.94 4.38 7.83
N SER A 306 4.12 3.56 8.87
CA SER A 306 5.40 3.27 9.51
C SER A 306 6.40 2.66 8.52
N LEU A 307 5.93 1.81 7.62
CA LEU A 307 6.78 1.16 6.64
C LEU A 307 7.32 2.16 5.62
N SER A 308 6.44 3.04 5.13
CA SER A 308 6.79 4.09 4.18
C SER A 308 7.69 5.17 4.81
N LEU A 309 7.45 5.53 6.08
CA LEU A 309 8.29 6.48 6.83
C LEU A 309 9.73 5.95 7.00
N ASN A 310 9.87 4.71 7.45
CA ASN A 310 11.19 4.10 7.62
C ASN A 310 11.90 3.93 6.27
N MET A 311 11.17 3.56 5.22
CA MET A 311 11.73 3.49 3.87
C MET A 311 12.23 4.85 3.38
N ALA A 312 11.45 5.92 3.60
CA ALA A 312 11.83 7.28 3.21
C ALA A 312 13.12 7.73 3.90
N GLY A 313 13.24 7.51 5.22
CA GLY A 313 14.44 7.86 5.98
C GLY A 313 15.68 7.08 5.54
N GLU A 314 15.58 5.74 5.46
CA GLU A 314 16.67 4.86 5.01
C GLU A 314 17.10 5.13 3.56
N PHE A 315 16.14 5.45 2.70
CA PHE A 315 16.40 5.87 1.32
C PHE A 315 17.12 7.22 1.29
N ALA A 316 16.61 8.23 1.99
CA ALA A 316 17.18 9.58 1.98
C ALA A 316 18.61 9.60 2.55
N ALA A 317 18.89 8.81 3.60
CA ALA A 317 20.24 8.65 4.15
C ALA A 317 21.29 8.23 3.12
N ARG A 318 20.87 7.48 2.10
CA ARG A 318 21.75 6.96 1.04
C ARG A 318 21.69 7.76 -0.25
N HIS A 319 20.51 8.22 -0.64
CA HIS A 319 20.29 8.92 -1.90
C HIS A 319 20.60 10.42 -1.80
N LEU A 320 20.33 11.03 -0.64
CA LEU A 320 20.46 12.47 -0.40
C LEU A 320 21.38 12.75 0.81
N PRO A 321 22.62 12.24 0.84
CA PRO A 321 23.49 12.37 2.02
C PRO A 321 23.88 13.81 2.36
N HIS A 322 23.70 14.74 1.42
CA HIS A 322 23.96 16.17 1.61
C HIS A 322 22.82 16.90 2.33
N ALA A 323 21.65 16.26 2.51
CA ALA A 323 20.47 16.81 3.15
C ALA A 323 20.07 15.99 4.41
N PRO A 324 20.90 16.00 5.47
CA PRO A 324 20.70 15.15 6.64
C PRO A 324 19.39 15.42 7.39
N PHE A 325 18.86 16.63 7.32
CA PHE A 325 17.57 16.99 7.92
C PHE A 325 16.37 16.20 7.39
N LEU A 326 16.53 15.43 6.30
CA LEU A 326 15.51 14.54 5.75
C LEU A 326 15.44 13.18 6.46
N PHE A 327 16.51 12.75 7.14
CA PHE A 327 16.61 11.42 7.76
C PHE A 327 17.13 11.44 9.21
N GLU A 328 17.38 12.63 9.76
CA GLU A 328 17.61 12.89 11.19
C GLU A 328 16.29 13.06 11.98
#